data_AF-A0A914NHX9-F1
#
_entry.id   AF-A0A914NHX9-F1
#
_cell.length_a   1.000
_cell.length_b   1.000
_cell.length_c   1.000
_cell.angle_alpha   90.00
_cell.angle_beta   90.00
_cell.angle_gamma   90.00
#
_symmetry.space_group_name_H-M   'P 1'
#
loop_
_entity.id
_entity.type
_entity.pdbx_description
1 polymer ?
#
loop_
_entity_poly.entity_id
_entity_poly.type
_entity_poly.pdbx_seq_one_letter_code
_entity_poly.pdbx_strand_id
1 'polypeptide(L)'
;MESIFSIDIGKFTKEKFQRVVATSVHSPKLVCFYPIGDTDSRICQRLELIYEPIKEKHFADQWQLAQTECIGCNERGVDSFLASLDPRQWLDGLNTPAELFTCTLELVLCLAFLLSSILFFTKCVIPLCRCVHFVAKPSKKK
;
A
#
# COMPACT_ATOMS: atom_id res chain seq x y z
N MET A 1 -27.64 2.16 -37.19
CA MET A 1 -27.83 0.86 -36.50
C MET A 1 -29.03 0.97 -35.59
N GLU A 2 -29.95 0.04 -35.74
CA GLU A 2 -31.13 -0.10 -34.89
C GLU A 2 -30.83 -1.21 -33.87
N SER A 3 -31.08 -0.93 -32.59
CA SER A 3 -30.87 -1.90 -31.51
C SER A 3 -32.23 -2.46 -31.09
N ILE A 4 -32.36 -3.78 -31.10
CA ILE A 4 -33.59 -4.48 -30.70
C ILE A 4 -33.30 -5.27 -29.43
N PHE A 5 -34.19 -5.16 -28.44
CA PHE A 5 -34.07 -5.88 -27.17
C PHE A 5 -35.45 -6.41 -26.74
N SER A 6 -35.45 -7.56 -26.07
CA SER A 6 -36.63 -8.16 -25.47
C SER A 6 -36.52 -8.16 -23.95
N ILE A 7 -37.57 -7.72 -23.26
CA ILE A 7 -37.63 -7.68 -21.81
C ILE A 7 -38.78 -8.58 -21.37
N ASP A 8 -38.47 -9.58 -20.55
CA ASP A 8 -39.48 -10.39 -19.86
C ASP A 8 -39.84 -9.74 -18.52
N ILE A 9 -41.13 -9.48 -18.33
CA ILE A 9 -41.73 -8.90 -17.13
C ILE A 9 -42.50 -10.02 -16.44
N GLY A 10 -41.88 -10.65 -15.44
CA GLY A 10 -42.47 -11.80 -14.74
C GLY A 10 -43.83 -11.49 -14.08
N LYS A 11 -44.62 -12.54 -13.83
CA LYS A 11 -46.03 -12.47 -13.37
C LYS A 11 -46.31 -11.72 -12.05
N PHE A 12 -45.31 -11.29 -11.28
CA PHE A 12 -45.46 -10.68 -9.96
C PHE A 12 -44.82 -9.29 -9.83
N THR A 13 -44.94 -8.44 -10.86
CA THR A 13 -44.42 -7.07 -10.79
C THR A 13 -45.32 -6.13 -9.98
N LYS A 14 -44.78 -5.62 -8.88
CA LYS A 14 -45.36 -4.53 -8.08
C LYS A 14 -45.25 -3.21 -8.85
N GLU A 15 -46.29 -2.82 -9.59
CA GLU A 15 -46.57 -1.49 -10.19
C GLU A 15 -45.49 -0.81 -11.10
N LYS A 16 -44.19 -1.04 -10.90
CA LYS A 16 -43.07 -0.46 -11.66
C LYS A 16 -41.95 -1.48 -11.82
N PHE A 17 -41.42 -1.61 -13.04
CA PHE A 17 -40.30 -2.48 -13.37
C PHE A 17 -39.19 -1.67 -14.06
N GLN A 18 -37.93 -1.85 -13.63
CA GLN A 18 -36.78 -1.16 -14.19
C GLN A 18 -35.71 -2.17 -14.60
N ARG A 19 -35.16 -2.02 -15.81
CA ARG A 19 -34.08 -2.84 -16.33
C ARG A 19 -33.11 -2.01 -17.16
N VAL A 20 -31.82 -2.30 -17.01
CA VAL A 20 -30.74 -1.67 -17.79
C VAL A 20 -30.50 -2.48 -19.05
N VAL A 21 -30.39 -1.80 -20.19
CA VAL A 21 -30.08 -2.40 -21.49
C VAL A 21 -28.80 -1.76 -22.02
N ALA A 22 -27.82 -2.57 -22.37
CA ALA A 22 -26.59 -2.09 -22.98
C ALA A 22 -26.83 -1.82 -24.46
N THR A 23 -26.78 -0.55 -24.86
CA THR A 23 -26.84 -0.13 -26.27
C THR A 23 -25.94 1.09 -26.48
N SER A 24 -25.35 1.21 -27.67
CA SER A 24 -24.58 2.40 -28.05
C SER A 24 -25.54 3.54 -28.42
N VAL A 25 -25.56 4.59 -27.60
CA VAL A 25 -26.40 5.77 -27.82
C VAL A 25 -25.51 7.00 -27.97
N HIS A 26 -25.57 7.62 -29.15
CA HIS A 26 -24.79 8.82 -29.50
C HIS A 26 -25.66 10.04 -29.77
N SER A 27 -26.99 9.88 -29.75
CA SER A 27 -27.96 10.97 -29.97
C SER A 27 -29.26 10.63 -29.23
N PRO A 28 -30.17 11.59 -29.01
CA PRO A 28 -31.54 11.29 -28.62
C PRO A 28 -32.17 10.29 -29.60
N LYS A 29 -32.92 9.32 -29.07
CA LYS A 29 -33.53 8.24 -29.85
C LYS A 29 -35.01 8.10 -29.53
N LEU A 30 -35.78 7.75 -30.55
CA LEU A 30 -37.15 7.29 -30.37
C LEU A 30 -37.09 5.82 -29.96
N VAL A 31 -37.67 5.48 -28.80
CA VAL A 31 -37.76 4.11 -28.30
C VAL A 31 -39.21 3.70 -28.31
N CYS A 32 -39.49 2.54 -28.92
CA CYS A 32 -40.83 1.98 -29.00
C CYS A 32 -40.88 0.63 -28.30
N PHE A 33 -41.90 0.45 -27.46
CA PHE A 33 -42.20 -0.82 -26.81
C PHE A 33 -43.35 -1.50 -27.55
N TYR A 34 -43.19 -2.80 -27.75
CA TYR A 34 -44.19 -3.66 -28.38
C TYR A 34 -44.48 -4.81 -27.43
N PRO A 35 -45.74 -5.00 -27.00
CA PRO A 35 -46.10 -6.20 -26.27
C PRO A 35 -46.02 -7.42 -27.20
N ILE A 36 -45.62 -8.56 -26.63
CA ILE A 36 -45.53 -9.80 -27.39
C ILE A 36 -46.94 -10.24 -27.79
N GLY A 37 -47.19 -10.36 -29.09
CA GLY A 37 -48.47 -10.81 -29.64
C GLY A 37 -49.44 -9.69 -30.07
N ASP A 38 -49.11 -8.43 -29.80
CA ASP A 38 -49.88 -7.28 -30.29
C ASP A 38 -48.93 -6.17 -30.74
N THR A 39 -48.77 -6.04 -32.06
CA THR A 39 -47.88 -5.04 -32.68
C THR A 39 -48.52 -3.66 -32.80
N ASP A 40 -49.84 -3.57 -32.63
CA ASP A 40 -50.60 -2.34 -32.88
C ASP A 40 -50.65 -1.45 -31.64
N SER A 41 -50.61 -2.04 -30.44
CA SER A 41 -50.52 -1.33 -29.16
C SER A 41 -49.10 -0.86 -28.82
N ARG A 42 -48.36 -0.36 -29.80
CA ARG A 42 -47.01 0.18 -29.58
C ARG A 42 -47.04 1.49 -28.81
N ILE A 43 -46.14 1.63 -27.85
CA ILE A 43 -45.93 2.88 -27.13
C ILE A 43 -44.53 3.40 -27.47
N CYS A 44 -44.47 4.56 -28.12
CA CYS A 44 -43.23 5.19 -28.51
C CYS A 44 -42.98 6.47 -27.71
N GLN A 45 -41.77 6.60 -27.16
CA GLN A 45 -41.35 7.79 -26.45
C GLN A 45 -39.97 8.22 -26.93
N ARG A 46 -39.79 9.53 -27.13
CA ARG A 46 -38.47 10.10 -27.43
C ARG A 46 -37.71 10.25 -26.13
N LEU A 47 -36.56 9.58 -26.04
CA LEU A 47 -35.68 9.66 -24.88
C LEU A 47 -34.52 10.60 -25.19
N GLU A 48 -34.27 11.52 -24.27
CA GLU A 48 -33.12 12.40 -24.31
C GLU A 48 -31.87 11.66 -23.82
N LEU A 49 -30.73 11.99 -24.43
CA LEU A 49 -29.46 11.43 -24.03
C LEU A 49 -28.85 12.31 -22.93
N ILE A 50 -28.64 11.72 -21.77
CA ILE A 50 -27.98 12.36 -20.63
C ILE A 50 -26.59 11.74 -20.50
N TYR A 51 -25.55 12.58 -20.59
CA TYR A 51 -24.18 12.20 -20.31
C TYR A 51 -23.89 12.48 -18.84
N GLU A 52 -23.76 11.43 -18.03
CA GLU A 52 -23.21 11.57 -16.69
C GLU A 52 -21.69 11.37 -16.80
N PRO A 53 -20.87 12.40 -16.53
CA PRO A 53 -19.43 12.22 -16.53
C PRO A 53 -19.06 11.20 -15.45
N ILE A 54 -18.10 10.32 -15.76
CA ILE A 54 -17.51 9.46 -14.74
C ILE A 54 -16.98 10.39 -13.66
N LYS A 55 -17.54 10.32 -12.45
CA LYS A 55 -17.00 11.05 -11.32
C LYS A 55 -15.59 10.52 -11.12
N GLU A 56 -14.60 11.31 -11.50
CA GLU A 56 -13.22 11.05 -11.14
C GLU A 56 -13.19 11.04 -9.62
N LYS A 57 -13.12 9.84 -9.04
CA LYS A 57 -12.63 9.72 -7.67
C LYS A 57 -11.20 10.21 -7.76
N HIS A 58 -10.96 11.45 -7.33
CA HIS A 58 -9.64 11.85 -6.92
C HIS A 58 -9.26 10.91 -5.77
N PHE A 59 -8.55 9.84 -6.09
CA PHE A 59 -7.79 9.12 -5.10
C PHE A 59 -6.82 10.16 -4.54
N ALA A 60 -6.95 10.49 -3.26
CA ALA A 60 -5.94 11.24 -2.54
C ALA A 60 -4.72 10.32 -2.42
N ASP A 61 -3.97 10.22 -3.51
CA ASP A 61 -2.70 9.49 -3.59
C ASP A 61 -1.95 9.95 -4.85
N GLN A 62 -1.79 11.27 -4.98
CA GLN A 62 -0.48 11.71 -5.40
C GLN A 62 0.38 11.61 -4.16
N TRP A 63 1.24 10.58 -4.11
CA TRP A 63 2.46 10.66 -3.32
C TRP A 63 3.22 11.86 -3.87
N GLN A 64 2.92 13.04 -3.32
CA GLN A 64 3.80 14.17 -3.49
C GLN A 64 5.07 13.75 -2.76
N LEU A 65 6.14 13.50 -3.52
CA LEU A 65 7.49 13.73 -3.03
C LEU A 65 7.57 15.23 -2.74
N ALA A 66 6.90 15.66 -1.66
CA ALA A 66 7.24 16.89 -1.00
C ALA A 66 8.69 16.66 -0.57
N GLN A 67 9.61 17.33 -1.25
CA GLN A 67 10.94 17.54 -0.72
C GLN A 67 10.75 18.41 0.52
N THR A 68 10.38 17.76 1.62
CA THR A 68 10.40 18.38 2.93
C THR A 68 11.87 18.60 3.25
N GLU A 69 12.24 19.82 3.64
CA GLU A 69 13.52 20.06 4.28
C GLU A 69 13.53 19.26 5.59
N CYS A 70 14.08 18.05 5.55
CA CYS A 70 14.48 17.37 6.77
C CYS A 70 15.92 17.78 7.09
N ILE A 71 16.06 18.53 8.18
CA ILE A 71 17.34 18.80 8.83
C ILE A 71 17.97 17.44 9.15
N GLY A 72 19.18 17.15 8.67
CA GLY A 72 19.81 15.83 8.86
C GLY A 72 19.65 14.82 7.71
N CYS A 73 18.77 15.04 6.74
CA CYS A 73 18.57 14.07 5.66
C CYS A 73 19.68 14.10 4.62
N ASN A 74 20.24 12.93 4.31
CA ASN A 74 21.31 12.75 3.32
C ASN A 74 22.58 13.57 3.62
N GLU A 75 22.79 13.94 4.88
CA GLU A 75 24.01 14.62 5.27
C GLU A 75 25.21 13.70 5.07
N ARG A 76 26.18 14.17 4.29
CA ARG A 76 27.44 13.48 4.02
C ARG A 76 28.57 14.38 4.49
N GLY A 77 29.51 13.83 5.25
CA GLY A 77 30.71 14.56 5.65
C GLY A 77 31.06 14.38 7.12
N VAL A 78 32.23 14.89 7.47
CA VAL A 78 32.78 14.78 8.83
C VAL A 78 32.02 15.68 9.82
N ASP A 79 31.53 16.82 9.35
CA ASP A 79 30.79 17.78 10.19
C ASP A 79 29.46 17.20 10.68
N SER A 80 28.73 16.48 9.83
CA SER A 80 27.49 15.77 10.20
C SER A 80 27.75 14.61 11.17
N PHE A 81 28.88 13.90 11.01
CA PHE A 81 29.32 12.90 11.98
C PHE A 81 29.62 13.53 13.34
N LEU A 82 30.30 14.67 13.37
CA LEU A 82 30.59 15.39 14.61
C LEU A 82 29.32 15.94 15.28
N ALA A 83 28.35 16.43 14.50
CA ALA A 83 27.05 16.83 15.01
C ALA A 83 26.28 15.64 15.61
N SER A 84 26.32 14.49 14.95
CA SER A 84 25.70 13.25 15.46
C SER A 84 26.34 12.73 16.75
N LEU A 85 27.57 13.15 17.06
CA LEU A 85 28.26 12.81 18.30
C LEU A 85 27.94 13.77 19.46
N ASP A 86 27.20 14.86 19.24
CA ASP A 86 26.82 15.78 20.31
C ASP A 86 25.70 15.16 21.17
N PRO A 87 25.99 14.80 22.44
CA PRO A 87 25.00 14.19 23.32
C PRO A 87 23.81 15.10 23.62
N ARG A 88 23.93 16.41 23.39
CA ARG A 88 22.83 17.36 23.56
C ARG A 88 21.73 17.16 22.53
N GLN A 89 22.08 16.67 21.35
CA GLN A 89 21.15 16.48 20.23
C GLN A 89 20.53 15.08 20.20
N TRP A 90 21.05 14.11 20.97
CA TRP A 90 20.57 12.72 20.95
C TRP A 90 19.13 12.52 21.42
N LEU A 91 18.65 13.44 22.25
CA LEU A 91 17.30 13.40 22.81
C LEU A 91 16.35 14.36 22.10
N ASP A 92 16.84 15.12 21.11
CA ASP A 92 16.01 16.01 20.32
C ASP A 92 15.02 15.19 19.49
N GLY A 93 13.73 15.49 19.63
CA GLY A 93 12.66 14.77 18.94
C GLY A 93 11.89 13.75 19.78
N LEU A 94 12.24 13.53 21.05
CA LEU A 94 11.45 12.74 22.01
C LEU A 94 10.28 13.57 22.58
N ASN A 95 9.24 13.78 21.79
CA ASN A 95 8.08 14.60 22.16
C ASN A 95 6.90 13.76 22.66
N THR A 96 6.89 12.45 22.41
CA THR A 96 5.80 11.55 22.82
C THR A 96 6.26 10.45 23.76
N PRO A 97 5.40 9.96 24.67
CA PRO A 97 5.75 8.84 25.56
C PRO A 97 6.04 7.54 24.81
N ALA A 98 5.50 7.38 23.60
CA ALA A 98 5.80 6.25 22.72
C ALA A 98 7.24 6.30 22.18
N GLU A 99 7.73 7.49 21.82
CA GLU A 99 9.12 7.70 21.39
C GLU A 99 10.12 7.43 22.53
N LEU A 100 9.80 7.86 23.76
CA LEU A 100 10.63 7.56 24.93
C LEU A 100 10.73 6.05 25.18
N PHE A 101 9.60 5.35 25.09
CA PHE A 101 9.54 3.90 25.30
C PHE A 101 10.35 3.14 24.24
N THR A 102 10.20 3.52 22.98
CA THR A 102 10.94 2.92 21.85
C THR A 102 12.44 3.16 21.97
N CYS A 103 12.86 4.39 22.26
CA CYS A 103 14.28 4.71 22.52
C CYS A 103 14.87 3.88 23.68
N THR A 104 14.11 3.72 24.78
CA THR A 104 14.55 2.90 25.91
C THR A 104 14.70 1.42 25.52
N LEU A 105 13.74 0.89 24.76
CA LEU A 105 13.76 -0.49 24.29
C LEU A 105 14.94 -0.73 23.33
N GLU A 106 15.23 0.21 22.43
CA GLU A 106 16.39 0.15 21.54
C GLU A 106 17.71 0.10 22.32
N LEU A 107 17.87 0.93 23.35
CA LEU A 107 19.06 0.90 24.21
C LEU A 107 19.25 -0.45 24.91
N VAL A 108 18.16 -1.03 25.43
CA VAL A 108 18.20 -2.35 26.09
C VAL A 108 18.58 -3.45 25.08
N LEU A 109 18.01 -3.44 23.88
CA LEU A 109 18.32 -4.41 22.84
C LEU A 109 19.78 -4.30 22.36
N CYS A 110 20.28 -3.08 22.18
CA CYS A 110 21.68 -2.84 21.83
C CYS A 110 22.64 -3.41 22.89
N LEU A 111 22.37 -3.16 24.18
CA LEU A 111 23.17 -3.71 25.27
C LEU A 111 23.11 -5.25 25.31
N ALA A 112 21.92 -5.83 25.15
CA ALA A 112 21.75 -7.28 25.09
C ALA A 112 22.53 -7.90 23.92
N PHE A 113 22.50 -7.26 22.75
CA PHE A 113 23.22 -7.71 21.57
C PHE A 113 24.74 -7.64 21.74
N LEU A 114 25.25 -6.56 22.34
CA LEU A 114 26.67 -6.42 22.66
C LEU A 114 27.14 -7.50 23.63
N LEU A 115 26.40 -7.73 24.71
CA LEU A 115 26.72 -8.78 25.69
C LEU A 115 26.68 -10.17 25.05
N SER A 116 25.63 -10.46 24.26
CA SER A 116 25.51 -11.72 23.52
C SER A 116 26.67 -11.94 22.56
N SER A 117 27.08 -10.89 21.83
CA SER A 117 28.23 -10.93 20.92
C SER A 117 29.52 -11.23 21.68
N ILE A 118 29.79 -10.54 22.79
CA ILE A 118 30.97 -10.77 23.62
C ILE A 118 30.99 -12.22 24.15
N LEU A 119 29.84 -12.72 24.64
CA LEU A 119 29.72 -14.09 25.11
C LEU A 119 29.95 -15.09 23.98
N PHE A 120 29.38 -14.85 22.80
CA PHE A 120 29.56 -15.70 21.62
C PHE A 120 31.04 -15.77 21.21
N PHE A 121 31.72 -14.63 21.11
CA PHE A 121 33.14 -14.61 20.77
C PHE A 121 33.99 -15.31 21.84
N THR A 122 33.75 -14.99 23.12
CA THR A 122 34.58 -15.53 24.21
C THR A 122 34.34 -17.01 24.50
N LYS A 123 33.11 -17.49 24.37
CA LYS A 123 32.70 -18.86 24.73
C LYS A 123 32.57 -19.81 23.55
N CYS A 124 32.37 -19.30 22.33
CA CYS A 124 32.24 -20.15 21.14
C CYS A 124 33.44 -19.97 20.21
N VAL A 125 33.72 -18.74 19.76
CA VAL A 125 34.73 -18.50 18.71
C VAL A 125 36.16 -18.74 19.20
N ILE A 126 36.57 -18.15 20.33
CA ILE A 126 37.92 -18.33 20.88
C ILE A 126 38.26 -19.80 21.16
N PRO A 127 37.41 -20.60 21.83
CA PRO A 127 37.72 -22.01 22.06
C PRO A 127 37.73 -22.83 20.76
N LEU A 128 36.83 -22.56 19.81
CA LEU A 128 36.87 -23.22 18.49
C LEU A 128 38.16 -22.90 17.74
N CYS A 129 38.60 -21.65 17.70
CA CYS A 129 39.88 -21.25 17.09
C CYS A 129 41.07 -21.94 17.78
N ARG A 130 41.05 -22.07 19.12
CA ARG A 130 42.08 -22.82 19.86
C ARG A 130 42.08 -24.31 19.54
N CYS A 131 40.91 -24.94 19.44
CA CYS A 131 40.77 -26.35 19.06
C CYS A 131 41.27 -26.58 17.62
N VAL A 132 40.91 -25.72 16.68
CA VAL A 132 41.37 -25.81 15.28
C VAL A 132 42.89 -25.64 15.19
N HIS A 133 43.48 -24.68 15.90
CA HIS A 133 44.92 -24.51 15.95
C HIS A 133 45.66 -25.70 16.60
N PHE A 134 45.03 -26.41 17.55
CA PHE A 134 45.62 -27.60 18.16
C PHE A 134 45.57 -28.81 17.23
N VAL A 135 44.46 -29.00 16.48
CA VAL A 135 44.33 -30.06 15.48
C VAL A 135 45.22 -29.82 14.25
N ALA A 136 45.41 -28.56 13.86
CA ALA A 136 46.20 -28.18 12.70
C ALA A 136 47.72 -28.23 12.92
N LYS A 137 48.23 -28.49 14.13
CA LYS A 137 49.68 -28.71 14.35
C LYS A 137 50.07 -30.05 13.70
N PRO A 138 50.82 -30.07 12.59
CA PRO A 138 51.28 -31.32 12.03
C PRO A 138 52.30 -31.91 13.00
N SER A 139 52.10 -33.18 13.35
CA SER A 139 53.10 -33.98 14.06
C SER A 139 54.42 -33.87 13.29
N LYS A 140 55.41 -33.20 13.87
CA LYS A 140 56.78 -33.21 13.33
C LYS A 140 57.27 -34.64 13.45
N LYS A 141 57.09 -35.42 12.38
CA LYS A 141 57.73 -36.73 12.23
C LYS A 141 59.24 -36.51 12.30
N LYS A 142 59.85 -37.16 13.28
CA LYS A 142 61.27 -37.28 13.50
C LYS A 142 61.85 -38.34 12.58
#